data_AF-A0A855KEM8-F1
#
_entry.id   AF-A0A855KEM8-F1
#
_cell.length_a   1.000
_cell.length_b   1.000
_cell.length_c   1.000
_cell.angle_alpha   90.00
_cell.angle_beta   90.00
_cell.angle_gamma   90.00
#
_symmetry.space_group_name_H-M   'P 1'
#
loop_
_entity.id
_entity.type
_entity.pdbx_description
1 polymer ?
#
loop_
_entity_poly.entity_id
_entity_poly.type
_entity_poly.pdbx_seq_one_letter_code
_entity_poly.pdbx_strand_id
1 'polypeptide(L)'
;MKVLFKELEKYCDNLERTGDIHVILHAHYSKGFSLVISDGIAEHAVTDDHNRPYCFRTIEMALDELANIPYISEKITVNTKSWY
;
A
#
# COMPACT_ATOMS: atom_id res chain seq x y z
N MET A 1 9.73 -7.15 -4.11
CA MET A 1 8.91 -8.39 -3.95
C MET A 1 7.43 -7.97 -3.96
N LYS A 2 6.47 -8.89 -4.14
CA LYS A 2 5.02 -8.55 -4.13
C LYS A 2 4.35 -9.07 -2.88
N VAL A 3 3.33 -8.37 -2.41
CA VAL A 3 2.51 -8.75 -1.23
C VAL A 3 1.05 -8.78 -1.67
N LEU A 4 0.31 -9.82 -1.32
CA LEU A 4 -1.13 -9.85 -1.59
C LEU A 4 -1.85 -8.93 -0.60
N PHE A 5 -2.82 -8.14 -1.06
CA PHE A 5 -3.54 -7.20 -0.20
C PHE A 5 -4.18 -7.89 1.01
N LYS A 6 -4.75 -9.08 0.82
CA LYS A 6 -5.33 -9.91 1.89
C LYS A 6 -4.30 -10.38 2.95
N GLU A 7 -3.02 -10.34 2.62
CA GLU A 7 -1.92 -10.72 3.52
C GLU A 7 -1.22 -9.49 4.11
N LEU A 8 -1.69 -8.28 3.77
CA LEU A 8 -1.05 -7.02 4.17
C LEU A 8 -1.03 -6.86 5.69
N GLU A 9 -2.15 -7.14 6.37
CA GLU A 9 -2.24 -7.08 7.83
C GLU A 9 -1.22 -8.00 8.50
N LYS A 10 -1.16 -9.26 8.05
CA LYS A 10 -0.19 -10.25 8.54
C LYS A 10 1.25 -9.84 8.23
N TYR A 11 1.49 -9.21 7.08
CA TYR A 11 2.82 -8.71 6.71
C TYR A 11 3.25 -7.55 7.62
N CYS A 12 2.32 -6.65 7.96
CA CYS A 12 2.57 -5.55 8.89
C CYS A 12 2.85 -6.06 10.31
N ASP A 13 2.10 -7.06 10.78
CA ASP A 13 2.20 -7.66 12.13
C ASP A 13 3.39 -8.64 12.30
N ASN A 14 4.36 -8.63 11.40
CA ASN A 14 5.52 -9.51 11.51
C ASN A 14 6.48 -9.05 12.63
N LEU A 15 6.64 -9.90 13.65
CA LEU A 15 7.49 -9.70 14.82
C LEU A 15 8.98 -9.45 14.52
N GLU A 16 9.46 -9.85 13.34
CA GLU A 16 10.86 -9.62 12.93
C GLU A 16 11.11 -8.20 12.40
N ARG A 17 10.05 -7.43 12.12
CA ARG A 17 10.18 -6.07 11.61
C ARG A 17 10.31 -5.04 12.72
N THR A 18 11.11 -4.01 12.43
CA THR A 18 11.25 -2.84 13.29
C THR A 18 10.71 -1.62 12.55
N GLY A 19 9.79 -0.90 13.18
CA GLY A 19 9.19 0.33 12.64
C GLY A 19 7.96 0.13 11.74
N ASP A 20 7.30 1.25 11.46
CA ASP A 20 6.07 1.29 10.71
C ASP A 20 6.28 1.04 9.20
N ILE A 21 5.27 0.49 8.54
CA ILE A 21 5.18 0.38 7.08
C ILE A 21 4.82 1.74 6.51
N HIS A 22 5.68 2.24 5.62
CA HIS A 22 5.37 3.42 4.85
C HIS A 22 4.48 3.06 3.66
N VAL A 23 3.41 3.83 3.44
CA VAL A 23 2.49 3.62 2.32
C VAL A 23 2.74 4.65 1.22
N ILE A 24 2.78 4.17 -0.02
CA ILE A 24 2.90 4.98 -1.22
C ILE A 24 1.74 4.65 -2.17
N LEU A 25 0.88 5.63 -2.39
CA LEU A 25 -0.23 5.56 -3.34
C LEU A 25 0.20 6.16 -4.68
N HIS A 26 0.35 5.32 -5.70
CA HIS A 26 0.69 5.77 -7.06
C HIS A 26 -0.58 6.08 -7.83
N ALA A 27 -0.76 7.34 -8.21
CA ALA A 27 -1.93 7.76 -8.95
C ALA A 27 -1.87 7.33 -10.42
N HIS A 28 -3.00 6.82 -10.90
CA HIS A 28 -3.26 6.39 -12.26
C HIS A 28 -4.62 6.92 -12.70
N TYR A 29 -4.63 7.72 -13.76
CA TYR A 29 -5.85 8.40 -14.25
C TYR A 29 -7.05 7.46 -14.44
N SER A 30 -6.85 6.30 -15.07
CA SER A 30 -7.94 5.37 -15.37
C SER A 30 -8.28 4.41 -14.21
N LYS A 31 -7.32 4.12 -13.32
CA LYS A 31 -7.41 3.03 -12.35
C LYS A 31 -7.52 3.50 -10.89
N GLY A 32 -7.35 4.78 -10.60
CA GLY A 32 -7.31 5.32 -9.25
C GLY A 32 -5.89 5.30 -8.69
N PHE A 33 -5.67 4.65 -7.55
CA PHE A 33 -4.41 4.68 -6.81
C PHE A 33 -3.89 3.27 -6.56
N SER A 34 -2.77 2.90 -7.17
CA SER A 34 -2.14 1.61 -6.89
C SER A 34 -1.31 1.68 -5.61
N LEU A 35 -1.34 0.59 -4.84
CA LEU A 35 -0.71 0.52 -3.53
C LEU A 35 0.70 -0.07 -3.61
N VAL A 36 1.65 0.65 -3.06
CA VAL A 36 3.02 0.18 -2.76
C VAL A 36 3.28 0.42 -1.28
N ILE A 37 3.97 -0.51 -0.64
CA ILE A 37 4.42 -0.38 0.74
C ILE A 37 5.94 -0.40 0.80
N SER A 38 6.52 0.27 1.78
CA SER A 38 7.94 0.18 2.08
C SER A 38 8.15 -0.20 3.53
N ASP A 39 9.02 -1.19 3.76
CA ASP A 39 9.42 -1.67 5.08
C ASP A 39 10.68 -0.97 5.62
N GLY A 40 11.15 0.08 4.94
CA GLY A 40 12.40 0.79 5.25
C GLY A 40 13.64 0.18 4.59
N ILE A 41 13.55 -1.02 4.01
CA ILE A 41 14.63 -1.70 3.29
C ILE A 41 14.31 -1.73 1.79
N ALA A 42 13.09 -2.08 1.44
CA ALA A 42 12.63 -2.22 0.08
C ALA A 42 11.19 -1.71 -0.12
N GLU A 43 10.82 -1.54 -1.38
CA GLU A 43 9.45 -1.30 -1.81
C GLU A 43 8.82 -2.59 -2.32
N HIS A 44 7.56 -2.79 -1.95
CA HIS A 44 6.76 -3.96 -2.29
C HIS A 44 5.47 -3.52 -2.94
N ALA A 45 5.23 -3.99 -4.16
CA ALA A 45 3.96 -3.77 -4.83
C ALA A 45 2.89 -4.63 -4.18
N VAL A 46 1.76 -4.02 -3.83
CA VAL A 46 0.62 -4.75 -3.27
C VAL A 46 -0.31 -5.17 -4.41
N THR A 47 -0.72 -6.43 -4.42
CA THR A 47 -1.48 -7.03 -5.52
C THR A 47 -2.76 -7.72 -5.05
N ASP A 48 -3.70 -7.88 -5.97
CA ASP A 48 -4.87 -8.77 -5.81
C ASP A 48 -4.48 -10.25 -5.99
N ASP A 49 -5.47 -11.15 -5.83
CA ASP A 49 -5.31 -12.59 -6.03
C ASP A 49 -4.91 -12.99 -7.46
N HIS A 50 -5.07 -12.08 -8.43
CA HIS A 50 -4.68 -12.28 -9.83
C HIS A 50 -3.31 -11.67 -10.14
N ASN A 51 -2.53 -11.28 -9.13
CA ASN A 51 -1.20 -10.68 -9.25
C ASN A 51 -1.18 -9.32 -9.98
N ARG A 52 -2.33 -8.63 -10.01
CA ARG A 52 -2.50 -7.28 -10.57
C ARG A 52 -2.31 -6.25 -9.46
N PRO A 53 -1.84 -5.02 -9.74
CA PRO A 53 -1.73 -3.98 -8.73
C PRO A 53 -3.08 -3.76 -8.04
N TYR A 54 -3.10 -3.85 -6.71
CA TYR A 54 -4.29 -3.53 -5.93
C TYR A 54 -4.51 -2.02 -6.00
N CYS A 55 -5.69 -1.60 -6.48
CA CYS A 55 -6.00 -0.22 -6.76
C CYS A 55 -7.21 0.24 -5.94
N PHE A 56 -7.07 1.34 -5.22
CA PHE A 56 -8.19 2.05 -4.63
C PHE A 56 -8.75 3.05 -5.64
N ARG A 57 -10.07 3.21 -5.70
CA ARG A 57 -10.67 4.17 -6.62
C ARG A 57 -10.38 5.62 -6.21
N THR A 58 -10.36 5.88 -4.90
CA THR A 58 -10.10 7.20 -4.32
C THR A 58 -9.13 7.10 -3.15
N ILE A 59 -8.62 8.25 -2.68
CA ILE A 59 -7.73 8.29 -1.51
C ILE A 59 -8.52 7.93 -0.24
N GLU A 60 -9.77 8.39 -0.13
CA GLU A 60 -10.64 8.11 1.02
C GLU A 60 -10.82 6.60 1.23
N MET A 61 -11.09 5.86 0.15
CA MET A 61 -11.17 4.40 0.23
C MET A 61 -9.85 3.77 0.68
N ALA A 62 -8.71 4.31 0.24
CA ALA A 62 -7.41 3.82 0.69
C ALA A 62 -7.23 4.08 2.19
N LEU A 63 -7.56 5.28 2.66
CA LEU A 63 -7.43 5.66 4.07
C LEU A 63 -8.33 4.80 4.96
N ASP A 64 -9.59 4.60 4.59
CA ASP A 64 -10.55 3.81 5.37
C ASP A 64 -10.07 2.36 5.53
N GLU A 65 -9.55 1.76 4.46
CA GLU A 65 -9.05 0.38 4.49
C GLU A 65 -7.74 0.27 5.28
N LEU A 66 -6.79 1.18 5.04
CA LEU A 66 -5.46 1.17 5.68
C LEU A 66 -5.53 1.56 7.16
N ALA A 67 -6.51 2.35 7.59
CA ALA A 67 -6.69 2.74 8.99
C ALA A 67 -6.94 1.53 9.92
N ASN A 68 -7.41 0.42 9.38
CA ASN A 68 -7.65 -0.81 10.13
C ASN A 68 -6.41 -1.72 10.21
N ILE A 69 -5.31 -1.36 9.54
CA ILE A 69 -4.11 -2.20 9.49
C ILE A 69 -3.07 -1.68 10.50
N PRO A 70 -2.62 -2.51 11.45
CA PRO A 70 -1.65 -2.08 12.46
C PRO A 70 -0.28 -1.81 11.83
N TYR A 71 0.52 -1.00 12.52
CA TYR A 71 1.89 -0.65 12.12
C TYR A 71 2.03 0.01 10.75
N ILE A 72 0.95 0.58 10.19
CA ILE A 72 1.05 1.51 9.08
C ILE A 72 1.45 2.89 9.61
N SER A 73 2.39 3.54 8.94
CA SER A 73 2.82 4.88 9.29
C SER A 73 1.67 5.88 9.14
N GLU A 74 1.55 6.82 10.07
CA GLU A 74 0.59 7.94 9.98
C GLU A 74 0.84 8.83 8.75
N LYS A 75 2.02 8.74 8.13
CA LYS A 75 2.37 9.48 6.93
C LYS A 75 2.20 8.61 5.70
N ILE A 76 1.38 9.07 4.77
CA ILE A 76 1.17 8.42 3.48
C ILE A 76 1.70 9.32 2.37
N THR A 77 2.47 8.75 1.45
CA THR A 77 2.93 9.47 0.25
C THR A 77 1.96 9.23 -0.89
N VAL A 78 1.51 10.29 -1.54
CA VAL A 78 0.79 10.20 -2.82
C VAL A 78 1.75 10.58 -3.94
N ASN A 79 2.06 9.61 -4.81
CA ASN A 79 2.90 9.82 -5.97
C ASN A 79 2.04 10.11 -7.20
N THR A 80 2.07 11.36 -7.65
CA THR A 80 1.27 11.85 -8.79
C THR A 80 2.04 11.87 -10.12
N LYS A 81 3.26 11.31 -10.18
CA LYS A 81 4.10 11.35 -11.41
C LYS A 81 3.45 10.66 -12.62
N SER A 82 2.49 9.76 -12.42
CA SER A 82 1.74 9.08 -13.48
C SER A 82 0.30 9.58 -13.64
N TRP A 83 0.01 10.77 -13.11
CA TRP A 83 -1.25 11.49 -13.33
C TRP A 83 -1.16 12.29 -14.63
N TYR A 84 -1.57 11.69 -15.75
CA TYR A 84 -1.70 12.33 -17.05
C TYR A 84 -3.12 12.16 -17.59
#